data_AF-A0A1H7BMZ3-F1
#
_entry.id   AF-A0A1H7BMZ3-F1
#
_cell.length_a   1.000
_cell.length_b   1.000
_cell.length_c   1.000
_cell.angle_alpha   90.00
_cell.angle_beta   90.00
_cell.angle_gamma   90.00
#
_symmetry.space_group_name_H-M   'P 1'
#
loop_
_entity.id
_entity.type
_entity.pdbx_description
1 polymer ?
#
loop_
_entity_poly.entity_id
_entity_poly.type
_entity_poly.pdbx_seq_one_letter_code
_entity_poly.pdbx_strand_id
1 'polypeptide(L)' 'MTITTIRTSDTQVQVEQTAYTFANKQDADAFQQCLVNGTVESCHHDHPPVSMRPVSADERVDDPNRDSTISPSLGGDTAM' A
#
# COMPACT_ATOMS: atom_id res chain seq x y z
N MET A 1 -20.84 -4.02 -9.27
CA MET A 1 -19.75 -3.28 -8.60
C MET A 1 -18.84 -2.76 -9.69
N THR A 2 -18.53 -1.46 -9.72
CA THR A 2 -17.55 -0.89 -10.65
C THR A 2 -16.19 -0.93 -9.99
N ILE A 3 -15.31 -1.79 -10.49
CA ILE A 3 -13.92 -1.87 -10.03
C ILE A 3 -13.16 -0.71 -10.68
N THR A 4 -12.61 0.20 -9.86
CA THR A 4 -11.80 1.32 -10.36
C THR A 4 -10.36 0.88 -10.51
N THR A 5 -9.89 0.79 -11.75
CA THR A 5 -8.50 0.50 -12.09
C THR A 5 -7.81 1.70 -12.70
N ILE A 6 -6.62 2.02 -12.23
CA ILE A 6 -5.76 3.07 -12.76
C ILE A 6 -4.45 2.43 -13.21
N ARG A 7 -4.08 2.62 -14.47
CA ARG A 7 -2.80 2.12 -14.98
C ARG A 7 -1.70 3.12 -14.65
N THR A 8 -0.89 2.79 -13.65
CA THR A 8 0.21 3.67 -13.19
C THR A 8 1.48 3.49 -14.03
N SER A 9 1.72 2.31 -14.60
CA SER A 9 2.86 2.04 -15.51
C SER A 9 2.61 0.81 -16.39
N ASP A 10 3.57 0.48 -17.26
CA ASP A 10 3.46 -0.70 -18.13
C ASP A 10 3.30 -2.01 -17.39
N THR A 11 3.92 -2.14 -16.21
CA THR A 11 3.89 -3.32 -15.36
C THR A 11 3.18 -3.08 -14.03
N GLN A 12 2.50 -1.94 -13.86
CA GLN A 12 1.87 -1.58 -12.60
C GLN A 12 0.44 -1.09 -12.81
N VAL A 13 -0.47 -1.69 -12.05
CA VAL A 13 -1.91 -1.42 -12.10
C VAL A 13 -2.37 -1.17 -10.68
N GLN A 14 -2.95 0.00 -10.44
CA GLN A 14 -3.65 0.30 -9.20
C GLN A 14 -5.09 -0.14 -9.32
N VAL A 15 -5.56 -0.94 -8.37
CA VAL A 15 -6.96 -1.32 -8.22
C VAL A 15 -7.45 -0.75 -6.90
N GLU A 16 -8.43 0.14 -6.97
CA GLU A 16 -8.95 0.91 -5.83
C GLU A 16 -7.84 1.64 -5.04
N GLN A 17 -7.37 1.05 -3.95
CA GLN A 17 -6.32 1.57 -3.07
C GLN A 17 -5.16 0.59 -2.92
N THR A 18 -4.96 -0.32 -3.88
CA THR A 18 -3.83 -1.25 -3.89
C THR A 18 -3.12 -1.22 -5.24
N ALA A 19 -1.80 -1.02 -5.24
CA ALA A 19 -0.96 -1.10 -6.41
C ALA A 19 -0.43 -2.53 -6.57
N TYR A 20 -0.70 -3.11 -7.73
CA TYR A 20 -0.28 -4.42 -8.17
C TYR A 20 0.86 -4.23 -9.17
N THR A 21 2.02 -4.79 -8.87
CA THR A 21 3.18 -4.80 -9.74
C THR A 21 3.34 -6.19 -10.34
N PHE A 22 3.59 -6.25 -11.65
CA PHE A 22 3.76 -7.46 -12.44
C PHE A 22 5.19 -7.56 -13.01
N ALA A 23 5.59 -8.76 -13.41
CA ALA A 23 6.92 -9.00 -13.96
C ALA A 23 7.10 -8.36 -15.34
N ASN A 24 6.04 -8.33 -16.14
CA ASN A 24 6.05 -7.82 -17.51
C ASN A 24 4.71 -7.15 -17.87
N LYS A 25 4.69 -6.48 -19.02
CA LYS A 25 3.51 -5.75 -19.49
C LYS A 25 2.33 -6.67 -19.84
N GLN A 26 2.60 -7.88 -20.32
CA GLN A 26 1.55 -8.81 -20.75
C GLN A 26 0.71 -9.27 -19.55
N ASP A 27 1.35 -9.59 -18.42
CA ASP A 27 0.65 -9.95 -17.18
C ASP A 27 -0.21 -8.79 -16.65
N ALA A 28 0.29 -7.56 -16.71
CA ALA A 28 -0.46 -6.37 -16.28
C ALA A 28 -1.70 -6.12 -17.16
N ASP A 29 -1.55 -6.25 -18.49
CA ASP A 29 -2.67 -6.12 -19.45
C ASP A 29 -3.71 -7.23 -19.23
N ALA A 30 -3.26 -8.48 -19.04
CA ALA A 30 -4.14 -9.62 -18.78
C ALA A 30 -4.94 -9.43 -17.48
N PHE A 31 -4.28 -8.97 -16.42
CA PHE A 31 -4.93 -8.65 -15.15
C PHE A 31 -5.99 -7.54 -15.32
N GLN A 32 -5.68 -6.44 -16.02
CA GLN A 32 -6.66 -5.40 -16.31
C GLN A 32 -7.87 -5.94 -17.09
N GLN A 33 -7.62 -6.77 -18.11
CA GLN A 33 -8.69 -7.35 -18.92
C GLN A 33 -9.55 -8.33 -18.12
N CYS A 34 -8.95 -9.08 -17.20
CA CYS A 34 -9.68 -9.92 -16.26
C CYS A 34 -10.60 -9.08 -15.36
N LEU A 35 -10.12 -7.94 -14.84
CA LEU A 35 -10.91 -7.06 -13.97
C LEU A 35 -12.13 -6.45 -14.67
N VAL A 36 -12.14 -6.34 -16.00
CA VAL A 36 -13.31 -5.88 -16.76
C VAL A 36 -14.49 -6.84 -16.63
N ASN A 37 -14.24 -8.15 -16.55
CA ASN A 37 -15.28 -9.19 -16.56
C ASN A 37 -15.37 -9.99 -15.25
N GLY A 38 -14.41 -9.81 -14.34
CA GLY A 38 -14.25 -10.62 -13.14
C GLY A 38 -14.17 -9.81 -11.84
N THR A 39 -13.57 -10.42 -10.83
CA THR A 39 -13.31 -9.81 -9.52
C THR A 39 -11.82 -9.77 -9.24
N VAL A 40 -11.38 -8.83 -8.40
CA VAL A 40 -9.97 -8.67 -8.03
C VAL A 40 -9.38 -9.97 -7.49
N GLU A 41 -10.11 -10.67 -6.61
CA GLU A 41 -9.66 -11.93 -6.02
C GLU A 41 -9.46 -13.04 -7.06
N SER A 42 -10.38 -13.17 -8.01
CA SER A 42 -10.25 -14.17 -9.09
C SER A 42 -9.10 -13.85 -10.03
N CYS A 43 -8.98 -12.58 -10.43
CA CYS A 43 -7.89 -12.14 -11.31
C CYS A 43 -6.53 -12.21 -10.63
N HIS A 44 -6.46 -11.98 -9.32
CA HIS A 44 -5.25 -12.13 -8.53
C HIS A 44 -4.81 -13.59 -8.43
N HIS A 45 -5.78 -14.51 -8.36
CA HIS A 45 -5.49 -15.95 -8.35
C HIS A 45 -4.97 -16.45 -9.71
N ASP A 46 -5.56 -15.97 -10.81
CA ASP A 46 -5.18 -16.35 -12.17
C ASP A 46 -3.87 -15.67 -12.65
N HIS A 47 -3.69 -14.41 -12.27
CA HIS A 47 -2.52 -13.60 -12.60
C HIS A 47 -1.89 -13.05 -11.31
N PRO A 48 -1.06 -13.84 -10.63
CA PRO A 48 -0.44 -13.42 -9.39
C PRO A 48 0.57 -12.28 -9.64
N PRO A 49 0.41 -11.12 -9.00
CA PRO A 49 1.36 -10.03 -9.08
C PRO A 49 2.70 -10.42 -8.41
N VAL A 50 3.80 -9.82 -8.87
CA VAL A 50 5.11 -9.99 -8.20
C VAL A 50 5.18 -9.25 -6.87
N SER A 51 4.40 -8.17 -6.75
CA SER A 51 4.34 -7.40 -5.51
C SER A 51 3.01 -6.65 -5.43
N MET A 52 2.45 -6.56 -4.23
CA MET A 52 1.27 -5.75 -3.93
C MET A 52 1.63 -4.77 -2.83
N ARG A 53 1.22 -3.51 -3.01
CA ARG A 53 1.40 -2.49 -2.01
C ARG A 53 0.11 -1.70 -1.85
N PRO A 54 -0.41 -1.49 -0.63
CA PRO A 54 -1.51 -0.58 -0.44
C PRO A 54 -1.06 0.81 -0.87
N VAL A 55 -1.84 1.44 -1.75
CA VAL A 55 -1.76 2.87 -2.04
C VAL A 55 -2.52 3.57 -0.94
N SER A 56 -2.01 3.45 0.29
CA SER A 56 -2.46 4.29 1.37
C SER A 56 -2.23 5.73 0.94
N ALA A 57 -3.18 6.61 1.27
CA ALA A 57 -2.97 8.06 1.29
C ALA A 57 -1.91 8.40 2.36
N ASP A 58 -0.69 7.90 2.18
CA ASP A 58 0.49 8.23 2.97
C ASP A 58 1.02 9.58 2.47
N GLU A 59 0.17 10.59 2.57
CA GLU A 59 0.60 11.97 2.75
C GLU A 59 0.51 12.27 4.24
N ARG A 60 1.54 11.82 4.96
CA ARG A 60 2.31 12.63 5.92
C ARG A 60 3.73 12.06 5.88
N VAL A 61 4.61 12.52 4.99
CA VAL A 61 5.49 13.66 5.29
C VAL A 61 5.56 13.89 6.80
N ASP A 62 6.71 13.52 7.38
CA ASP A 62 7.18 14.01 8.67
C ASP A 62 6.28 13.63 9.85
N ASP A 63 6.65 12.54 10.53
CA ASP A 63 6.41 12.45 11.96
C ASP A 63 7.71 12.86 12.67
N PRO A 64 7.93 14.17 12.92
CA PRO A 64 8.96 14.65 13.83
C PRO A 64 8.53 14.45 15.30
N ASN A 65 7.43 13.72 15.54
CA ASN A 65 6.89 13.43 16.85
C ASN A 65 7.37 12.04 17.33
N ARG A 66 8.71 11.85 17.34
CA ARG A 66 9.29 11.26 18.54
C ARG A 66 9.18 12.30 19.63
N ASP A 67 7.93 12.43 20.11
CA ASP A 67 7.58 13.02 21.37
C ASP A 67 8.64 12.62 22.36
N SER A 68 9.17 13.68 22.95
CA SER A 68 10.28 13.66 23.87
C SER A 68 10.04 12.54 24.87
N THR A 69 11.06 11.75 25.14
CA THR A 69 11.13 11.01 26.40
C THR A 69 11.09 12.03 27.52
N ILE A 70 9.89 12.48 27.88
CA ILE A 70 9.58 13.12 29.13
C ILE A 70 9.72 11.97 30.14
N SER A 71 10.93 11.77 30.64
CA SER A 71 11.13 11.06 31.89
C SER A 71 10.68 12.00 33.01
N PRO A 72 9.59 11.70 33.74
CA PRO A 72 9.31 12.39 34.98
C PRO A 72 10.12 11.67 36.06
N SER A 73 11.36 12.08 36.30
CA SER A 73 12.06 11.69 37.53
C SER A 73 11.72 12.70 38.62
N LEU A 74 10.54 12.53 39.20
CA LEU A 74 10.19 13.06 40.52
C LEU A 74 10.72 12.06 41.57
N GLY A 75 11.89 12.36 42.12
CA GLY A 75 12.36 11.90 43.42
C GLY A 75 13.16 13.07 43.99
N GLY A 76 12.65 13.85 44.94
CA GLY A 76 12.39 13.37 46.30
C GLY A 76 13.75 13.01 46.87
N ASP A 77 14.53 14.02 47.32
CA ASP A 77 14.87 14.20 48.75
C ASP A 77 15.96 13.17 49.17
N THR A 78 17.03 13.39 49.92
CA THR A 78 17.40 14.29 51.00
C THR A 78 18.92 14.03 51.24
N ALA A 79 19.68 15.09 51.55
CA ALA A 79 20.92 15.16 52.35
C ALA A 79 21.91 13.97 52.43
N MET A 80 23.19 14.22 52.10
CA MET A 80 24.34 14.38 53.03
C MET A 80 25.67 14.36 52.28
#